data_AF-A0A2E4D638-F1
#
_entry.id   AF-A0A2E4D638-F1
#
_cell.length_a   1.000
_cell.length_b   1.000
_cell.length_c   1.000
_cell.angle_alpha   90.00
_cell.angle_beta   90.00
_cell.angle_gamma   90.00
#
_symmetry.space_group_name_H-M   'P 1'
#
loop_
_entity.id
_entity.type
_entity.pdbx_description
1 polymer ?
#
loop_
_entity_poly.entity_id
_entity_poly.type
_entity_poly.pdbx_seq_one_letter_code
_entity_poly.pdbx_strand_id
1 'polypeptide(L)'
;MKKIEVITPDHFEADNHFYPKALNAQLHPMVSHFFNLDHERVAKRYTHLNPQVDKAKLEEILKYQSKHFYWGGADLFYVTTESGRRRMVVLETNSCPSGQKSMPPRSDSDDYRGYRYLIENSFLPLLKKKRLPKGSLAVIYDKNYMEVSGYASTLADITGECVYLIPHMDNEEQYIHFDQGVMQLNYNGQQVPIRAAYRYVTQKPWNRIPVTSKTFIYNSTLVCLAGGRNKLLANKAYEFYNSELASSGLKINMPETIKDVSKLEIPLWVQKFGGKAVIKNPYSNAGQGVYTITDEKELNAFLSEEHSYDQFIVQSLIGHYNWSSTGTQGRFFHVGTVPNKKKNIYIADIRMMIYSTPNGFIPCAIYARRAKSPLNSELKTSSWDVLGTNLSIKKGENQWESDVSRLMLMDRKDFNALGVGIDDLIEAYIQTVLSVIAIDKMAQNLINKKGLFRQKLFTSLDNDKALLSEIMYS
;
A
#
# COMPACT_ATOMS: atom_id res chain seq x y z
N MET A 1 22.54 15.71 6.87
CA MET A 1 21.08 15.91 7.08
C MET A 1 20.44 16.36 5.77
N LYS A 2 19.29 15.77 5.41
CA LYS A 2 18.46 16.31 4.31
C LYS A 2 17.86 17.63 4.76
N LYS A 3 17.74 18.60 3.85
CA LYS A 3 17.29 19.97 4.16
C LYS A 3 15.82 20.14 3.81
N ILE A 4 15.18 21.14 4.42
CA ILE A 4 13.86 21.63 4.02
C ILE A 4 14.01 22.35 2.68
N GLU A 5 13.12 22.08 1.73
CA GLU A 5 13.05 22.77 0.45
C GLU A 5 11.74 23.56 0.36
N VAL A 6 11.81 24.76 -0.22
CA VAL A 6 10.63 25.58 -0.52
C VAL A 6 10.40 25.48 -2.01
N ILE A 7 9.33 24.78 -2.40
CA ILE A 7 8.97 24.56 -3.79
C ILE A 7 8.06 25.69 -4.24
N THR A 8 8.46 26.42 -5.28
CA THR A 8 7.69 27.50 -5.89
C THR A 8 6.93 27.00 -7.12
N PRO A 9 5.78 27.62 -7.47
CA PRO A 9 5.05 27.29 -8.70
C PRO A 9 5.89 27.46 -9.97
N ASP A 10 5.48 26.80 -11.04
CA ASP A 10 6.01 26.87 -12.42
C ASP A 10 7.42 26.28 -12.60
N HIS A 11 7.78 25.29 -11.78
CA HIS A 11 9.10 24.64 -11.81
C HIS A 11 9.04 23.09 -11.83
N PHE A 12 7.92 22.49 -12.28
CA PHE A 12 7.84 21.04 -12.43
C PHE A 12 8.68 20.55 -13.60
N GLU A 13 9.60 19.62 -13.32
CA GLU A 13 10.49 19.01 -14.32
C GLU A 13 10.38 17.49 -14.24
N ALA A 14 9.82 16.86 -15.29
CA ALA A 14 9.50 15.44 -15.28
C ALA A 14 10.71 14.53 -14.96
N ASP A 15 11.90 14.89 -15.45
CA ASP A 15 13.15 14.16 -15.25
C ASP A 15 13.55 14.01 -13.77
N ASN A 16 13.09 14.93 -12.92
CA ASN A 16 13.37 14.90 -11.48
C ASN A 16 12.42 13.97 -10.70
N HIS A 17 11.31 13.56 -11.31
CA HIS A 17 10.18 12.97 -10.61
C HIS A 17 9.82 11.56 -11.07
N PHE A 18 10.27 11.14 -12.26
CA PHE A 18 10.00 9.82 -12.81
C PHE A 18 11.29 9.02 -13.03
N TYR A 19 11.18 7.69 -13.01
CA TYR A 19 12.29 6.85 -13.45
C TYR A 19 12.55 7.05 -14.95
N PRO A 20 13.81 7.04 -15.40
CA PRO A 20 14.15 7.11 -16.83
C PRO A 20 13.41 6.06 -17.68
N LYS A 21 13.21 4.85 -17.13
CA LYS A 21 12.44 3.79 -17.78
C LYS A 21 10.98 4.18 -18.01
N ALA A 22 10.36 4.93 -17.08
CA ALA A 22 8.97 5.37 -17.16
C ALA A 22 8.78 6.62 -18.02
N LEU A 23 9.80 7.49 -18.12
CA LEU A 23 9.79 8.65 -19.02
C LEU A 23 9.69 8.22 -20.48
N ASN A 24 10.46 7.20 -20.86
CA ASN A 24 10.57 6.68 -22.23
C ASN A 24 9.53 5.58 -22.57
N ALA A 25 8.58 5.31 -21.68
CA ALA A 25 7.63 4.22 -21.83
C ALA A 25 6.32 4.70 -22.47
N GLN A 26 5.72 3.87 -23.32
CA GLN A 26 4.36 4.05 -23.83
C GLN A 26 3.39 3.13 -23.09
N LEU A 27 2.30 3.69 -22.57
CA LEU A 27 1.27 2.94 -21.88
C LEU A 27 0.70 1.81 -22.76
N HIS A 28 0.52 0.63 -22.18
CA HIS A 28 -0.09 -0.49 -22.89
C HIS A 28 -1.55 -0.17 -23.25
N PRO A 29 -2.03 -0.43 -24.49
CA PRO A 29 -3.40 -0.09 -24.90
C PRO A 29 -4.50 -0.67 -23.99
N MET A 30 -4.34 -1.91 -23.52
CA MET A 30 -5.29 -2.53 -22.59
C MET A 30 -5.34 -1.81 -21.23
N VAL A 31 -4.20 -1.33 -20.76
CA VAL A 31 -4.13 -0.58 -19.50
C VAL A 31 -4.74 0.81 -19.69
N SER A 32 -4.47 1.46 -20.82
CA SER A 32 -5.14 2.71 -21.19
C SER A 32 -6.67 2.52 -21.25
N HIS A 33 -7.16 1.44 -21.87
CA HIS A 33 -8.58 1.12 -21.89
C HIS A 33 -9.14 0.91 -20.48
N PHE A 34 -8.43 0.19 -19.62
CA PHE A 34 -8.80 -0.02 -18.21
C PHE A 34 -8.99 1.31 -17.47
N PHE A 35 -8.04 2.25 -17.57
CA PHE A 35 -8.16 3.57 -16.92
C PHE A 35 -9.35 4.39 -17.41
N ASN A 36 -9.86 4.10 -18.60
CA ASN A 36 -11.00 4.77 -19.20
C ASN A 36 -12.34 4.04 -18.96
N LEU A 37 -12.38 2.98 -18.15
CA LEU A 37 -13.62 2.33 -17.73
C LEU A 37 -14.29 3.11 -16.59
N ASP A 38 -15.57 3.43 -16.74
CA ASP A 38 -16.40 3.96 -15.64
C ASP A 38 -16.90 2.84 -14.73
N HIS A 39 -17.47 3.24 -13.58
CA HIS A 39 -17.97 2.28 -12.59
C HIS A 39 -19.07 1.38 -13.13
N GLU A 40 -19.93 1.85 -14.04
CA GLU A 40 -21.01 1.05 -14.60
C GLU A 40 -20.46 -0.09 -15.47
N ARG A 41 -19.50 0.23 -16.36
CA ARG A 41 -18.83 -0.76 -17.20
C ARG A 41 -18.02 -1.75 -16.36
N VAL A 42 -17.31 -1.28 -15.33
CA VAL A 42 -16.61 -2.14 -14.37
C VAL A 42 -17.59 -3.10 -13.69
N ALA A 43 -18.68 -2.58 -13.09
CA ALA A 43 -19.66 -3.39 -12.38
C ALA A 43 -20.37 -4.39 -13.31
N LYS A 44 -20.77 -3.95 -14.51
CA LYS A 44 -21.42 -4.82 -15.51
C LYS A 44 -20.49 -5.95 -15.96
N ARG A 45 -19.22 -5.65 -16.25
CA ARG A 45 -18.25 -6.68 -16.68
C ARG A 45 -17.96 -7.66 -15.55
N TYR A 46 -17.70 -7.17 -14.34
CA TYR A 46 -17.37 -8.03 -13.21
C TYR A 46 -18.53 -8.95 -12.80
N THR A 47 -19.76 -8.45 -12.75
CA THR A 47 -20.94 -9.25 -12.39
C THR A 47 -21.33 -10.24 -13.48
N HIS A 48 -21.06 -9.96 -14.75
CA HIS A 48 -21.24 -10.94 -15.83
C HIS A 48 -20.34 -12.19 -15.65
N LEU A 49 -19.10 -11.99 -15.20
CA LEU A 49 -18.16 -13.09 -14.90
C LEU A 49 -18.40 -13.72 -13.51
N ASN A 50 -19.16 -13.05 -12.65
CA ASN A 50 -19.44 -13.44 -11.28
C ASN A 50 -20.94 -13.28 -10.99
N PRO A 51 -21.81 -14.14 -11.56
CA PRO A 51 -23.26 -13.96 -11.52
C PRO A 51 -23.86 -13.99 -10.11
N GLN A 52 -23.12 -14.51 -9.12
CA GLN A 52 -23.50 -14.49 -7.71
C GLN A 52 -23.31 -13.13 -7.02
N VAL A 53 -22.66 -12.17 -7.66
CA VAL A 53 -22.36 -10.85 -7.09
C VAL A 53 -23.56 -9.92 -7.25
N ASP A 54 -23.95 -9.28 -6.17
CA ASP A 54 -24.93 -8.19 -6.18
C ASP A 54 -24.33 -6.96 -6.87
N LYS A 55 -24.85 -6.65 -8.07
CA LYS A 55 -24.42 -5.50 -8.87
C LYS A 55 -24.68 -4.18 -8.18
N ALA A 56 -25.83 -4.00 -7.52
CA ALA A 56 -26.17 -2.75 -6.86
C ALA A 56 -25.22 -2.48 -5.69
N LYS A 57 -24.88 -3.53 -4.93
CA LYS A 57 -23.89 -3.41 -3.86
C LYS A 57 -22.49 -3.09 -4.39
N LEU A 58 -22.08 -3.68 -5.51
CA LEU A 58 -20.79 -3.35 -6.14
C LEU A 58 -20.75 -1.88 -6.60
N GLU A 59 -21.83 -1.36 -7.20
CA GLU A 59 -21.90 0.05 -7.60
C GLU A 59 -21.85 1.00 -6.39
N GLU A 60 -22.51 0.67 -5.28
CA GLU A 60 -22.40 1.40 -4.00
C GLU A 60 -20.95 1.45 -3.52
N ILE A 61 -20.25 0.31 -3.57
CA ILE A 61 -18.85 0.17 -3.16
C ILE A 61 -17.93 1.02 -4.03
N LEU A 62 -18.10 1.00 -5.34
CA LEU A 62 -17.28 1.82 -6.26
C LEU A 62 -17.51 3.32 -6.06
N LYS A 63 -18.74 3.72 -5.70
CA LYS A 63 -19.13 5.12 -5.39
C LYS A 63 -18.79 5.56 -3.96
N TYR A 64 -18.25 4.67 -3.13
CA TYR A 64 -17.93 4.97 -1.74
C TYR A 64 -16.95 6.14 -1.60
N GLN A 65 -17.27 7.07 -0.69
CA GLN A 65 -16.40 8.19 -0.35
C GLN A 65 -15.73 7.95 1.01
N SER A 66 -14.43 7.73 1.00
CA SER A 66 -13.64 7.50 2.21
C SER A 66 -13.78 8.63 3.22
N LYS A 67 -13.80 8.27 4.51
CA LYS A 67 -13.84 9.25 5.60
C LYS A 67 -12.45 9.58 6.13
N HIS A 68 -11.50 8.66 6.06
CA HIS A 68 -10.14 8.80 6.58
C HIS A 68 -9.05 8.30 5.62
N PHE A 69 -9.30 7.23 4.86
CA PHE A 69 -8.33 6.56 3.98
C PHE A 69 -8.57 6.93 2.51
N TYR A 70 -7.97 8.03 2.10
CA TYR A 70 -8.29 8.67 0.81
C TYR A 70 -7.41 8.19 -0.35
N TRP A 71 -6.18 7.76 -0.08
CA TRP A 71 -5.23 7.27 -1.07
C TRP A 71 -4.54 6.00 -0.60
N GLY A 72 -4.81 4.88 -1.26
CA GLY A 72 -4.31 3.58 -0.84
C GLY A 72 -3.79 2.76 -2.01
N GLY A 73 -3.06 1.70 -1.71
CA GLY A 73 -2.66 0.73 -2.72
C GLY A 73 -2.51 -0.66 -2.13
N ALA A 74 -2.98 -1.66 -2.86
CA ALA A 74 -2.84 -3.05 -2.47
C ALA A 74 -1.75 -3.73 -3.29
N ASP A 75 -1.02 -4.63 -2.63
CA ASP A 75 -0.13 -5.59 -3.28
C ASP A 75 -0.91 -6.87 -3.50
N LEU A 76 -1.05 -7.29 -4.76
CA LEU A 76 -1.86 -8.43 -5.13
C LEU A 76 -1.01 -9.51 -5.81
N PHE A 77 -1.27 -10.76 -5.45
CA PHE A 77 -0.83 -11.91 -6.24
C PHE A 77 -1.95 -12.37 -7.16
N TYR A 78 -1.55 -12.72 -8.38
CA TYR A 78 -2.39 -13.49 -9.29
C TYR A 78 -2.16 -14.98 -9.03
N VAL A 79 -3.14 -15.61 -8.41
CA VAL A 79 -3.04 -16.98 -7.92
C VAL A 79 -4.02 -17.89 -8.64
N THR A 80 -3.80 -19.19 -8.52
CA THR A 80 -4.78 -20.21 -8.87
C THR A 80 -4.95 -21.20 -7.73
N THR A 81 -6.07 -21.92 -7.74
CA THR A 81 -6.35 -23.06 -6.87
C THR A 81 -6.05 -24.37 -7.58
N GLU A 82 -6.13 -25.47 -6.84
CA GLU A 82 -6.01 -26.85 -7.37
C GLU A 82 -7.08 -27.16 -8.43
N SER A 83 -8.26 -26.55 -8.30
CA SER A 83 -9.34 -26.60 -9.29
C SER A 83 -9.15 -25.64 -10.49
N GLY A 84 -7.99 -24.99 -10.61
CA GLY A 84 -7.69 -24.08 -11.72
C GLY A 84 -8.37 -22.72 -11.64
N ARG A 85 -8.96 -22.34 -10.50
CA ARG A 85 -9.67 -21.06 -10.36
C ARG A 85 -8.69 -19.93 -10.07
N ARG A 86 -8.42 -19.13 -11.09
CA ARG A 86 -7.60 -17.92 -10.99
C ARG A 86 -8.33 -16.80 -10.27
N ARG A 87 -7.58 -15.98 -9.52
CA ARG A 87 -8.10 -14.80 -8.82
C ARG A 87 -6.98 -13.88 -8.34
N MET A 88 -7.33 -12.63 -8.06
CA MET A 88 -6.48 -11.69 -7.35
C MET A 88 -6.62 -11.85 -5.83
N VAL A 89 -5.49 -11.94 -5.13
CA VAL A 89 -5.41 -12.05 -3.67
C VAL A 89 -4.60 -10.90 -3.09
N VAL A 90 -5.19 -10.17 -2.14
CA VAL A 90 -4.57 -9.05 -1.43
C VAL A 90 -3.59 -9.58 -0.39
N LEU A 91 -2.31 -9.23 -0.53
CA LEU A 91 -1.25 -9.56 0.41
C LEU A 91 -1.10 -8.54 1.53
N GLU A 92 -1.21 -7.26 1.18
CA GLU A 92 -1.19 -6.11 2.08
C GLU A 92 -1.82 -4.88 1.42
N THR A 93 -2.29 -3.93 2.25
CA THR A 93 -2.76 -2.61 1.80
C THR A 93 -1.94 -1.53 2.47
N ASN A 94 -1.54 -0.52 1.69
CA ASN A 94 -0.59 0.52 2.06
C ASN A 94 -1.25 1.90 2.05
N SER A 95 -1.08 2.69 3.12
CA SER A 95 -1.69 4.03 3.27
C SER A 95 -0.88 5.23 2.76
N CYS A 96 0.34 5.00 2.25
CA CYS A 96 1.11 5.95 1.44
C CYS A 96 1.91 5.14 0.40
N PRO A 97 1.25 4.53 -0.60
CA PRO A 97 1.94 3.70 -1.58
C PRO A 97 2.85 4.52 -2.50
N SER A 98 4.02 4.01 -2.87
CA SER A 98 4.77 4.54 -4.04
C SER A 98 4.25 3.92 -5.32
N GLY A 99 4.31 4.65 -6.43
CA GLY A 99 4.14 4.10 -7.77
C GLY A 99 4.13 5.12 -8.91
N GLN A 100 3.90 6.40 -8.65
CA GLN A 100 3.75 7.39 -9.73
C GLN A 100 5.01 7.58 -10.55
N LYS A 101 6.18 7.56 -9.88
CA LYS A 101 7.49 7.58 -10.53
C LYS A 101 7.74 6.41 -11.51
N SER A 102 6.89 5.37 -11.45
CA SER A 102 6.95 4.17 -12.29
C SER A 102 5.82 4.10 -13.31
N MET A 103 4.90 5.07 -13.35
CA MET A 103 3.74 4.99 -14.24
C MET A 103 4.06 5.66 -15.60
N PRO A 104 3.89 4.95 -16.74
CA PRO A 104 3.94 5.59 -18.06
C PRO A 104 2.88 6.72 -18.18
N PRO A 105 3.12 7.73 -19.03
CA PRO A 105 2.15 8.81 -19.22
C PRO A 105 0.85 8.26 -19.83
N ARG A 106 -0.29 8.84 -19.44
CA ARG A 106 -1.60 8.45 -20.01
C ARG A 106 -1.83 9.04 -21.41
N SER A 107 -1.25 10.21 -21.65
CA SER A 107 -1.18 10.88 -22.95
C SER A 107 0.15 11.62 -23.09
N ASP A 108 0.54 11.96 -24.32
CA ASP A 108 1.86 12.57 -24.58
C ASP A 108 2.02 13.98 -23.97
N SER A 109 0.91 14.68 -23.70
CA SER A 109 0.89 16.01 -23.06
C SER A 109 0.75 15.97 -21.53
N ASP A 110 0.79 14.79 -20.91
CA ASP A 110 0.55 14.61 -19.47
C ASP A 110 1.87 14.63 -18.68
N ASP A 111 2.43 15.82 -18.48
CA ASP A 111 3.72 15.99 -17.79
C ASP A 111 3.65 15.59 -16.31
N TYR A 112 2.56 15.96 -15.64
CA TYR A 112 2.35 15.70 -14.21
C TYR A 112 1.88 14.28 -13.92
N ARG A 113 1.29 13.59 -14.90
CA ARG A 113 0.76 12.23 -14.79
C ARG A 113 -0.16 12.09 -13.56
N GLY A 114 -0.02 10.97 -12.85
CA GLY A 114 -0.84 10.68 -11.68
C GLY A 114 -0.59 11.56 -10.45
N TYR A 115 0.44 12.41 -10.43
CA TYR A 115 0.57 13.42 -9.39
C TYR A 115 -0.61 14.41 -9.44
N ARG A 116 -0.89 14.95 -10.62
CA ARG A 116 -1.98 15.92 -10.83
C ARG A 116 -3.33 15.30 -10.53
N TYR A 117 -3.62 14.12 -11.09
CA TYR A 117 -4.90 13.46 -10.88
C TYR A 117 -5.22 13.23 -9.40
N LEU A 118 -4.23 12.81 -8.59
CA LEU A 118 -4.44 12.57 -7.17
C LEU A 118 -4.69 13.88 -6.40
N ILE A 119 -3.91 14.92 -6.70
CA ILE A 119 -4.00 16.21 -6.02
C ILE A 119 -5.34 16.89 -6.34
N GLU A 120 -5.69 17.01 -7.62
CA GLU A 120 -6.89 17.73 -8.08
C GLU A 120 -8.19 17.01 -7.70
N ASN A 121 -8.22 15.68 -7.80
CA ASN A 121 -9.46 14.92 -7.66
C ASN A 121 -9.68 14.37 -6.25
N SER A 122 -8.65 14.38 -5.38
CA SER A 122 -8.76 13.85 -4.01
C SER A 122 -8.29 14.86 -2.96
N PHE A 123 -7.01 15.26 -2.98
CA PHE A 123 -6.43 16.08 -1.91
C PHE A 123 -7.09 17.47 -1.79
N LEU A 124 -7.13 18.25 -2.88
CA LEU A 124 -7.69 19.60 -2.86
C LEU A 124 -9.20 19.64 -2.57
N PRO A 125 -10.04 18.75 -3.15
CA PRO A 125 -11.46 18.68 -2.79
C PRO A 125 -11.71 18.45 -1.29
N LEU A 126 -10.84 17.69 -0.62
CA LEU A 126 -10.95 17.47 0.83
C LEU A 126 -10.60 18.73 1.62
N LEU A 127 -9.66 19.55 1.15
CA LEU A 127 -9.29 20.80 1.82
C LEU A 127 -10.46 21.79 1.78
N LYS A 128 -11.13 21.92 0.62
CA LYS A 128 -12.27 22.83 0.42
C LYS A 128 -13.46 22.51 1.34
N LYS A 129 -13.60 21.25 1.77
CA LYS A 129 -14.70 20.79 2.65
C LYS A 129 -14.38 20.91 4.15
N LYS A 130 -13.15 21.27 4.53
CA LYS A 130 -12.70 21.25 5.93
C LYS A 130 -12.45 22.66 6.45
N ARG A 131 -12.76 22.87 7.72
CA ARG A 131 -12.30 24.04 8.47
C ARG A 131 -10.84 23.79 8.88
N LEU A 132 -9.91 24.35 8.13
CA LEU A 132 -8.47 24.22 8.38
C LEU A 132 -7.94 25.37 9.23
N PRO A 133 -6.86 25.19 10.01
CA PRO A 133 -6.14 26.30 10.60
C PRO A 133 -5.51 27.19 9.52
N LYS A 134 -5.08 28.39 9.88
CA LYS A 134 -4.22 29.20 9.00
C LYS A 134 -2.85 28.53 8.89
N GLY A 135 -2.20 28.68 7.74
CA GLY A 135 -0.86 28.13 7.53
C GLY A 135 -0.57 27.76 6.09
N SER A 136 0.61 27.20 5.85
CA SER A 136 1.12 26.82 4.54
C SER A 136 0.78 25.37 4.17
N LEU A 137 1.04 25.01 2.92
CA LEU A 137 1.01 23.63 2.46
C LEU A 137 2.37 22.96 2.64
N ALA A 138 2.36 21.66 2.92
CA ALA A 138 3.58 20.88 3.01
C ALA A 138 3.46 19.51 2.36
N VAL A 139 4.60 18.96 1.97
CA VAL A 139 4.80 17.53 1.71
C VAL A 139 5.84 17.02 2.71
N ILE A 140 5.47 16.03 3.52
CA ILE A 140 6.38 15.46 4.53
C ILE A 140 6.79 14.05 4.12
N TYR A 141 8.07 13.69 4.27
CA TYR A 141 8.58 12.41 3.78
C TYR A 141 9.72 11.81 4.60
N ASP A 142 9.86 10.48 4.57
CA ASP A 142 11.02 9.77 5.12
C ASP A 142 11.80 8.95 4.09
N LYS A 143 11.24 8.77 2.89
CA LYS A 143 11.89 8.05 1.78
C LYS A 143 11.34 8.50 0.43
N ASN A 144 11.89 7.93 -0.64
CA ASN A 144 11.42 8.12 -2.02
C ASN A 144 11.38 9.60 -2.47
N TYR A 145 12.46 10.36 -2.25
CA TYR A 145 12.56 11.78 -2.63
C TYR A 145 12.01 12.09 -4.02
N MET A 146 12.45 11.35 -5.05
CA MET A 146 11.97 11.48 -6.44
C MET A 146 10.43 11.50 -6.56
N GLU A 147 9.72 10.66 -5.81
CA GLU A 147 8.27 10.62 -5.90
C GLU A 147 7.59 11.75 -5.11
N VAL A 148 8.14 12.11 -3.96
CA VAL A 148 7.56 13.12 -3.07
C VAL A 148 7.82 14.54 -3.54
N SER A 149 8.96 14.79 -4.20
CA SER A 149 9.23 16.05 -4.88
C SER A 149 8.25 16.27 -6.03
N GLY A 150 7.86 15.21 -6.76
CA GLY A 150 6.82 15.28 -7.78
C GLY A 150 5.46 15.73 -7.23
N TYR A 151 5.04 15.21 -6.06
CA TYR A 151 3.84 15.69 -5.38
C TYR A 151 3.98 17.14 -4.92
N ALA A 152 5.14 17.56 -4.42
CA ALA A 152 5.37 18.92 -3.94
C ALA A 152 5.33 19.95 -5.07
N SER A 153 6.05 19.71 -6.17
CA SER A 153 6.05 20.56 -7.38
C SER A 153 4.65 20.63 -7.99
N THR A 154 3.97 19.49 -8.14
CA THR A 154 2.60 19.47 -8.67
C THR A 154 1.64 20.26 -7.78
N LEU A 155 1.76 20.15 -6.46
CA LEU A 155 0.92 20.88 -5.53
C LEU A 155 1.19 22.39 -5.60
N ALA A 156 2.44 22.82 -5.73
CA ALA A 156 2.81 24.22 -5.88
C ALA A 156 2.21 24.81 -7.17
N ASP A 157 2.43 24.16 -8.31
CA ASP A 157 1.93 24.61 -9.62
C ASP A 157 0.40 24.74 -9.64
N ILE A 158 -0.33 23.73 -9.12
CA ILE A 158 -1.80 23.73 -9.15
C ILE A 158 -2.40 24.78 -8.21
N THR A 159 -1.75 25.05 -7.08
CA THR A 159 -2.28 25.99 -6.07
C THR A 159 -1.78 27.42 -6.26
N GLY A 160 -0.68 27.62 -6.98
CA GLY A 160 0.02 28.90 -7.05
C GLY A 160 0.68 29.30 -5.71
N GLU A 161 0.80 28.37 -4.76
CA GLU A 161 1.38 28.61 -3.44
C GLU A 161 2.75 27.96 -3.30
N CYS A 162 3.62 28.54 -2.46
CA CYS A 162 4.83 27.85 -2.03
C CYS A 162 4.47 26.62 -1.16
N VAL A 163 5.13 25.50 -1.44
CA VAL A 163 4.96 24.23 -0.70
C VAL A 163 6.27 23.86 0.00
N TYR A 164 6.21 23.58 1.30
CA TYR A 164 7.38 23.08 2.03
C TYR A 164 7.54 21.58 1.82
N LEU A 165 8.67 21.16 1.25
CA LEU A 165 9.07 19.76 1.19
C LEU A 165 9.98 19.45 2.39
N ILE A 166 9.46 18.69 3.35
CA ILE A 166 10.05 18.56 4.69
C ILE A 166 10.48 17.11 4.95
N PRO A 167 11.77 16.82 5.16
CA PRO A 167 12.22 15.51 5.64
C PRO A 167 11.75 15.30 7.08
N HIS A 168 11.23 14.10 7.36
CA HIS A 168 10.67 13.69 8.65
C HIS A 168 11.09 12.24 8.96
N MET A 169 12.41 12.06 9.09
CA MET A 169 13.08 10.77 9.22
C MET A 169 12.88 10.15 10.61
N ASP A 170 12.98 8.83 10.73
CA ASP A 170 12.90 8.16 12.03
C ASP A 170 14.22 8.35 12.82
N ASN A 171 14.16 8.43 14.15
CA ASN A 171 15.33 8.64 15.04
C ASN A 171 16.25 9.83 14.72
N GLU A 172 15.75 10.85 14.02
CA GLU A 172 16.49 12.09 13.74
C GLU A 172 15.85 13.28 14.48
N GLU A 173 16.57 14.41 14.55
CA GLU A 173 15.97 15.66 15.00
C GLU A 173 14.90 16.12 13.99
N GLN A 174 13.74 16.55 14.51
CA GLN A 174 12.59 16.87 13.67
C GLN A 174 12.46 18.37 13.45
N TYR A 175 12.23 18.76 12.20
CA TYR A 175 11.86 20.12 11.84
C TYR A 175 10.43 20.50 12.22
N ILE A 176 9.62 19.49 12.60
CA ILE A 176 8.19 19.62 12.83
C ILE A 176 7.91 19.28 14.30
N HIS A 177 7.05 20.08 14.92
CA HIS A 177 6.37 19.72 16.16
C HIS A 177 4.87 20.03 16.05
N PHE A 178 4.08 19.60 17.03
CA PHE A 178 2.63 19.88 17.08
C PHE A 178 2.33 20.76 18.28
N ASP A 179 1.75 21.92 18.03
CA ASP A 179 1.28 22.85 19.06
C ASP A 179 -0.24 22.98 19.00
N GLN A 180 -0.93 22.64 20.10
CA GLN A 180 -2.39 22.60 20.21
C GLN A 180 -3.07 21.85 19.04
N GLY A 181 -2.42 20.80 18.54
CA GLY A 181 -2.89 19.98 17.42
C GLY A 181 -2.59 20.54 16.03
N VAL A 182 -1.95 21.71 15.89
CA VAL A 182 -1.49 22.28 14.61
C VAL A 182 -0.03 21.91 14.41
N MET A 183 0.30 21.39 13.23
CA MET A 183 1.68 21.12 12.80
C MET A 183 2.43 22.44 12.60
N GLN A 184 3.56 22.60 13.28
CA GLN A 184 4.45 23.76 13.22
C GLN A 184 5.79 23.33 12.63
N LEU A 185 6.21 24.01 11.56
CA LEU A 185 7.53 23.84 10.97
C LEU A 185 8.49 24.89 11.54
N ASN A 186 9.62 24.46 12.09
CA ASN A 186 10.75 25.34 12.39
C ASN A 186 11.61 25.53 11.13
N TYR A 187 11.47 26.68 10.47
CA TYR A 187 12.23 27.04 9.29
C TYR A 187 13.08 28.28 9.59
N ASN A 188 14.40 28.12 9.62
CA ASN A 188 15.36 29.19 9.93
C ASN A 188 15.03 29.97 11.24
N GLY A 189 14.58 29.25 12.28
CA GLY A 189 14.19 29.83 13.57
C GLY A 189 12.80 30.45 13.62
N GLN A 190 12.06 30.46 12.50
CA GLN A 190 10.67 30.92 12.44
C GLN A 190 9.71 29.73 12.49
N GLN A 191 8.61 29.91 13.22
CA GLN A 191 7.53 28.94 13.29
C GLN A 191 6.52 29.20 12.16
N VAL A 192 6.40 28.23 11.27
CA VAL A 192 5.47 28.27 10.13
C VAL A 192 4.35 27.26 10.38
N PRO A 193 3.11 27.70 10.64
CA PRO A 193 1.99 26.79 10.81
C PRO A 193 1.66 26.12 9.48
N ILE A 194 1.36 24.82 9.51
CA ILE A 194 0.97 24.03 8.34
C ILE A 194 -0.51 23.71 8.43
N ARG A 195 -1.29 24.14 7.43
CA ARG A 195 -2.74 23.91 7.40
C ARG A 195 -3.10 22.53 6.86
N ALA A 196 -2.32 22.03 5.91
CA ALA A 196 -2.48 20.72 5.33
C ALA A 196 -1.13 20.16 4.85
N ALA A 197 -0.92 18.86 5.06
CA ALA A 197 0.28 18.15 4.66
C ALA A 197 -0.06 16.90 3.84
N TYR A 198 0.54 16.79 2.65
CA TYR A 198 0.61 15.53 1.92
C TYR A 198 1.69 14.65 2.57
N ARG A 199 1.32 13.47 3.07
CA ARG A 199 2.22 12.64 3.86
C ARG A 199 2.75 11.45 3.05
N TYR A 200 4.08 11.36 3.00
CA TYR A 200 4.83 10.19 2.57
C TYR A 200 5.85 9.75 3.65
N VAL A 201 5.36 9.67 4.89
CA VAL A 201 6.12 9.19 6.04
C VAL A 201 5.64 7.77 6.31
N THR A 202 6.57 6.82 6.20
CA THR A 202 6.27 5.42 6.00
C THR A 202 6.83 4.50 7.09
N GLN A 203 8.02 4.77 7.59
CA GLN A 203 8.69 4.06 8.68
C GLN A 203 8.16 4.56 10.02
N LYS A 204 7.38 3.74 10.73
CA LYS A 204 6.82 4.07 12.07
C LYS A 204 6.24 5.49 12.21
N PRO A 205 5.39 5.98 11.28
CA PRO A 205 4.96 7.38 11.32
C PRO A 205 4.20 7.77 12.60
N TRP A 206 3.64 6.80 13.32
CA TRP A 206 2.94 7.00 14.60
C TRP A 206 3.83 7.48 15.74
N ASN A 207 5.16 7.38 15.65
CA ASN A 207 6.07 7.88 16.69
C ASN A 207 6.38 9.38 16.61
N ARG A 208 5.95 10.03 15.53
CA ARG A 208 6.26 11.45 15.26
C ARG A 208 5.10 12.26 14.71
N ILE A 209 4.03 11.60 14.27
CA ILE A 209 2.80 12.24 13.82
C ILE A 209 1.63 11.76 14.70
N PRO A 210 0.98 12.67 15.46
CA PRO A 210 -0.15 12.33 16.29
C PRO A 210 -1.28 11.65 15.53
N VAL A 211 -1.98 10.71 16.16
CA VAL A 211 -3.11 9.98 15.56
C VAL A 211 -4.19 10.93 15.02
N THR A 212 -4.39 12.05 15.72
CA THR A 212 -5.35 13.10 15.39
C THR A 212 -4.68 14.46 15.36
N SER A 213 -5.08 15.35 14.46
CA SER A 213 -4.50 16.69 14.31
C SER A 213 -5.54 17.66 13.76
N LYS A 214 -5.39 18.95 14.07
CA LYS A 214 -6.12 20.05 13.42
C LYS A 214 -5.57 20.35 12.02
N THR A 215 -4.26 20.14 11.81
CA THR A 215 -3.68 20.10 10.47
C THR A 215 -4.24 18.90 9.72
N PHE A 216 -4.68 19.11 8.49
CA PHE A 216 -5.14 17.98 7.67
C PHE A 216 -3.96 17.20 7.10
N ILE A 217 -3.82 15.93 7.47
CA ILE A 217 -2.74 15.05 7.00
C ILE A 217 -3.29 13.98 6.08
N TYR A 218 -2.73 13.88 4.87
CA TYR A 218 -3.19 12.98 3.81
C TYR A 218 -2.19 11.83 3.58
N ASN A 219 -2.43 10.60 4.05
CA ASN A 219 -3.42 10.16 5.03
C ASN A 219 -2.93 10.35 6.48
N SER A 220 -3.83 10.28 7.47
CA SER A 220 -3.48 10.34 8.90
C SER A 220 -2.76 9.06 9.38
N THR A 221 -2.03 9.13 10.51
CA THR A 221 -1.49 7.95 11.22
C THR A 221 -2.59 7.05 11.78
N LEU A 222 -3.79 7.57 12.01
CA LEU A 222 -4.99 6.75 12.26
C LEU A 222 -5.14 5.63 11.22
N VAL A 223 -5.00 5.98 9.94
CA VAL A 223 -5.16 5.01 8.83
C VAL A 223 -4.03 3.98 8.84
N CYS A 224 -2.81 4.39 9.19
CA CYS A 224 -1.69 3.46 9.37
C CYS A 224 -2.02 2.41 10.42
N LEU A 225 -2.45 2.86 11.60
CA LEU A 225 -2.79 2.02 12.74
C LEU A 225 -4.02 1.14 12.43
N ALA A 226 -5.04 1.68 11.77
CA ALA A 226 -6.28 0.97 11.41
C ALA A 226 -6.10 -0.17 10.37
N GLY A 227 -4.91 -0.31 9.78
CA GLY A 227 -4.59 -1.41 8.87
C GLY A 227 -3.71 -1.01 7.69
N GLY A 228 -3.63 0.28 7.35
CA GLY A 228 -2.87 0.75 6.19
C GLY A 228 -1.35 0.62 6.32
N ARG A 229 -0.84 0.36 7.53
CA ARG A 229 0.55 -0.05 7.84
C ARG A 229 0.64 -1.02 9.01
N ASN A 230 -0.48 -1.60 9.40
CA ASN A 230 -0.59 -2.55 10.49
C ASN A 230 -1.29 -3.81 9.95
N LYS A 231 -0.51 -4.83 9.60
CA LYS A 231 -1.05 -6.03 8.93
C LYS A 231 -2.02 -6.82 9.82
N LEU A 232 -1.85 -6.74 11.14
CA LEU A 232 -2.71 -7.39 12.11
C LEU A 232 -4.11 -6.77 12.11
N LEU A 233 -4.19 -5.44 12.22
CA LEU A 233 -5.46 -4.72 12.11
C LEU A 233 -6.06 -4.75 10.71
N ALA A 234 -5.23 -4.76 9.66
CA ALA A 234 -5.73 -4.94 8.29
C ALA A 234 -6.50 -6.26 8.15
N ASN A 235 -5.94 -7.36 8.67
CA ASN A 235 -6.61 -8.65 8.61
C ASN A 235 -7.94 -8.66 9.40
N LYS A 236 -7.98 -8.07 10.61
CA LYS A 236 -9.22 -7.90 11.39
C LYS A 236 -10.25 -7.06 10.63
N ALA A 237 -9.82 -5.96 10.01
CA ALA A 237 -10.68 -5.10 9.19
C ALA A 237 -11.27 -5.84 7.99
N TYR A 238 -10.46 -6.64 7.29
CA TYR A 238 -10.91 -7.44 6.15
C TYR A 238 -11.94 -8.49 6.57
N GLU A 239 -11.76 -9.16 7.70
CA GLU A 239 -12.72 -10.16 8.21
C GLU A 239 -14.05 -9.54 8.61
N PHE A 240 -14.04 -8.40 9.30
CA PHE A 240 -15.26 -7.68 9.64
C PHE A 240 -16.01 -7.23 8.39
N TYR A 241 -15.30 -6.68 7.40
CA TYR A 241 -15.95 -6.24 6.18
C TYR A 241 -16.43 -7.40 5.30
N ASN A 242 -15.69 -8.51 5.24
CA ASN A 242 -16.16 -9.73 4.57
C ASN A 242 -17.43 -10.29 5.20
N SER A 243 -17.55 -10.23 6.54
CA SER A 243 -18.79 -10.61 7.24
C SER A 243 -19.96 -9.69 6.84
N GLU A 244 -19.73 -8.39 6.71
CA GLU A 244 -20.75 -7.43 6.24
C GLU A 244 -21.18 -7.71 4.79
N LEU A 245 -20.24 -8.14 3.93
CA LEU A 245 -20.47 -8.38 2.51
C LEU A 245 -21.02 -9.78 2.20
N ALA A 246 -21.18 -10.66 3.20
CA ALA A 246 -21.43 -12.09 2.98
C ALA A 246 -22.62 -12.39 2.04
N SER A 247 -23.70 -11.61 2.12
CA SER A 247 -24.89 -11.77 1.27
C SER A 247 -24.76 -11.22 -0.16
N SER A 248 -23.75 -10.39 -0.41
CA SER A 248 -23.56 -9.70 -1.71
C SER A 248 -22.74 -10.49 -2.72
N GLY A 249 -22.19 -11.66 -2.34
CA GLY A 249 -21.26 -12.42 -3.18
C GLY A 249 -19.88 -11.78 -3.35
N LEU A 250 -19.63 -10.61 -2.74
CA LEU A 250 -18.32 -9.94 -2.70
C LEU A 250 -17.53 -10.35 -1.46
N LYS A 251 -16.21 -10.38 -1.61
CA LYS A 251 -15.27 -10.53 -0.50
C LYS A 251 -13.88 -10.06 -0.90
N ILE A 252 -13.12 -9.64 0.10
CA ILE A 252 -11.68 -9.49 0.03
C ILE A 252 -11.06 -10.89 0.03
N ASN A 253 -10.40 -11.22 -1.07
CA ASN A 253 -9.60 -12.43 -1.21
C ASN A 253 -8.25 -12.17 -0.54
N MET A 254 -7.97 -12.87 0.55
CA MET A 254 -6.71 -12.80 1.29
C MET A 254 -6.23 -14.21 1.62
N PRO A 255 -4.93 -14.44 1.79
CA PRO A 255 -4.43 -15.73 2.25
C PRO A 255 -4.89 -15.98 3.69
N GLU A 256 -5.07 -17.24 4.08
CA GLU A 256 -5.37 -17.60 5.47
C GLU A 256 -4.27 -17.01 6.37
N THR A 257 -4.66 -16.28 7.41
CA THR A 257 -3.75 -15.52 8.27
C THR A 257 -4.14 -15.76 9.72
N ILE A 258 -3.18 -16.22 10.52
CA ILE A 258 -3.28 -16.30 11.97
C ILE A 258 -2.72 -15.00 12.55
N LYS A 259 -3.51 -14.38 13.43
CA LYS A 259 -3.20 -13.09 14.06
C LYS A 259 -2.74 -13.31 15.50
N ASP A 260 -2.23 -12.24 16.11
CA ASP A 260 -1.93 -12.17 17.55
C ASP A 260 -0.96 -13.30 18.00
N VAL A 261 0.01 -13.65 17.14
CA VAL A 261 0.91 -14.80 17.35
C VAL A 261 2.17 -14.34 18.08
N SER A 262 2.48 -14.94 19.22
CA SER A 262 3.78 -14.74 19.88
C SER A 262 4.90 -15.53 19.21
N LYS A 263 6.15 -15.09 19.37
CA LYS A 263 7.32 -15.78 18.79
C LYS A 263 7.39 -17.27 19.15
N LEU A 264 6.99 -17.62 20.38
CA LEU A 264 7.02 -19.00 20.90
C LEU A 264 6.00 -19.92 20.21
N GLU A 265 4.89 -19.37 19.73
CA GLU A 265 3.80 -20.14 19.10
C GLU A 265 4.01 -20.36 17.59
N ILE A 266 4.94 -19.61 16.98
CA ILE A 266 5.18 -19.64 15.53
C ILE A 266 5.40 -21.05 14.97
N PRO A 267 6.22 -21.94 15.59
CA PRO A 267 6.43 -23.28 15.07
C PRO A 267 5.13 -24.09 14.93
N LEU A 268 4.18 -23.94 15.86
CA LEU A 268 2.89 -24.62 15.83
C LEU A 268 2.05 -24.17 14.64
N TRP A 269 2.04 -22.87 14.36
CA TRP A 269 1.28 -22.31 13.24
C TRP A 269 1.92 -22.62 11.89
N VAL A 270 3.25 -22.68 11.81
CA VAL A 270 3.98 -23.16 10.62
C VAL A 270 3.62 -24.62 10.34
N GLN A 271 3.57 -25.46 11.39
CA GLN A 271 3.16 -26.86 11.27
C GLN A 271 1.71 -26.98 10.79
N LYS A 272 0.77 -26.16 11.31
CA LYS A 272 -0.62 -26.12 10.84
C LYS A 272 -0.72 -25.89 9.33
N PHE A 273 0.14 -25.05 8.76
CA PHE A 273 0.18 -24.77 7.32
C PHE A 273 0.96 -25.81 6.48
N GLY A 274 1.34 -26.95 7.08
CA GLY A 274 2.08 -28.01 6.41
C GLY A 274 3.59 -27.76 6.33
N GLY A 275 4.14 -27.01 7.29
CA GLY A 275 5.57 -26.71 7.38
C GLY A 275 6.03 -25.56 6.48
N LYS A 276 5.12 -24.88 5.78
CA LYS A 276 5.40 -23.72 4.92
C LYS A 276 4.53 -22.55 5.36
N ALA A 277 5.10 -21.37 5.54
CA ALA A 277 4.34 -20.18 5.93
C ALA A 277 5.10 -18.89 5.61
N VAL A 278 4.43 -17.75 5.74
CA VAL A 278 5.05 -16.43 5.76
C VAL A 278 4.79 -15.81 7.12
N ILE A 279 5.86 -15.55 7.87
CA ILE A 279 5.79 -14.81 9.13
C ILE A 279 5.99 -13.33 8.81
N LYS A 280 5.15 -12.46 9.36
CA LYS A 280 5.30 -11.02 9.19
C LYS A 280 5.25 -10.30 10.52
N ASN A 281 6.20 -9.38 10.71
CA ASN A 281 6.06 -8.29 11.64
C ASN A 281 4.90 -7.38 11.15
N PRO A 282 3.86 -7.12 11.97
CA PRO A 282 2.68 -6.41 11.52
C PRO A 282 2.96 -4.96 11.10
N TYR A 283 3.96 -4.32 11.71
CA TYR A 283 4.19 -2.87 11.65
C TYR A 283 5.30 -2.48 10.67
N SER A 284 6.14 -3.45 10.28
CA SER A 284 7.25 -3.25 9.33
C SER A 284 6.76 -3.05 7.89
N ASN A 285 7.56 -2.42 7.04
CA ASN A 285 7.21 -2.19 5.62
C ASN A 285 8.43 -2.35 4.69
N ALA A 286 8.16 -2.24 3.38
CA ALA A 286 9.19 -2.32 2.34
C ALA A 286 9.98 -3.64 2.39
N GLY A 287 9.26 -4.75 2.58
CA GLY A 287 9.83 -6.10 2.65
C GLY A 287 10.62 -6.41 3.92
N GLN A 288 10.76 -5.46 4.84
CA GLN A 288 11.36 -5.72 6.16
C GLN A 288 10.38 -6.47 7.06
N GLY A 289 10.92 -7.36 7.90
CA GLY A 289 10.12 -8.15 8.83
C GLY A 289 9.14 -9.08 8.12
N VAL A 290 9.50 -9.59 6.94
CA VAL A 290 8.76 -10.62 6.22
C VAL A 290 9.69 -11.81 6.03
N TYR A 291 9.32 -12.95 6.58
CA TYR A 291 10.13 -14.16 6.59
C TYR A 291 9.36 -15.27 5.90
N THR A 292 9.88 -15.75 4.79
CA THR A 292 9.34 -16.91 4.08
C THR A 292 9.94 -18.16 4.68
N ILE A 293 9.09 -19.06 5.16
CA ILE A 293 9.48 -20.30 5.80
C ILE A 293 9.12 -21.44 4.88
N THR A 294 10.14 -22.08 4.33
CA THR A 294 10.02 -23.25 3.47
C THR A 294 10.80 -24.45 4.00
N ASP A 295 11.63 -24.30 5.03
CA ASP A 295 12.27 -25.41 5.70
C ASP A 295 12.57 -25.05 7.17
N GLU A 296 13.09 -26.03 7.91
CA GLU A 296 13.44 -25.87 9.32
C GLU A 296 14.61 -24.91 9.53
N LYS A 297 15.51 -24.78 8.54
CA LYS A 297 16.65 -23.87 8.62
C LYS A 297 16.18 -22.41 8.59
N GLU A 298 15.26 -22.07 7.69
CA GLU A 298 14.64 -20.74 7.63
C GLU A 298 13.84 -20.43 8.90
N LEU A 299 13.12 -21.43 9.45
CA LEU A 299 12.41 -21.28 10.72
C LEU A 299 13.37 -21.00 11.88
N ASN A 300 14.43 -21.80 12.02
CA ASN A 300 15.43 -21.64 13.07
C ASN A 300 16.15 -20.30 12.97
N ALA A 301 16.48 -19.86 11.74
CA ALA A 301 17.07 -18.54 11.52
C ALA A 301 16.18 -17.41 12.04
N PHE A 302 14.88 -17.46 11.74
CA PHE A 302 13.91 -16.49 12.27
C PHE A 302 13.80 -16.55 13.82
N LEU A 303 13.79 -17.76 14.39
CA LEU A 303 13.70 -17.94 15.85
C LEU A 303 14.95 -17.46 16.59
N SER A 304 16.13 -17.49 15.95
CA SER A 304 17.37 -16.98 16.53
C SER A 304 17.50 -15.46 16.45
N GLU A 305 16.74 -14.79 15.58
CA GLU A 305 16.80 -13.33 15.42
C GLU A 305 16.10 -12.60 16.59
N GLU A 306 16.67 -11.46 17.00
CA GLU A 306 16.03 -10.54 17.93
C GLU A 306 15.05 -9.61 17.19
N HIS A 307 13.84 -9.47 17.73
CA HIS A 307 12.78 -8.69 17.11
C HIS A 307 12.37 -7.54 18.03
N SER A 308 12.08 -6.37 17.47
CA SER A 308 11.67 -5.18 18.25
C SER A 308 10.21 -5.21 18.71
N TYR A 309 9.43 -6.16 18.20
CA TYR A 309 8.01 -6.32 18.51
C TYR A 309 7.75 -7.77 18.87
N ASP A 310 6.76 -8.00 19.74
CA ASP A 310 6.48 -9.32 20.32
C ASP A 310 5.35 -10.05 19.61
N GLN A 311 4.60 -9.35 18.75
CA GLN A 311 3.49 -9.90 17.98
C GLN A 311 3.80 -10.04 16.50
N PHE A 312 3.36 -11.18 15.96
CA PHE A 312 3.49 -11.54 14.55
C PHE A 312 2.13 -11.91 13.97
N ILE A 313 2.07 -11.91 12.64
CA ILE A 313 1.06 -12.68 11.91
C ILE A 313 1.74 -13.82 11.17
N VAL A 314 1.07 -14.97 11.10
CA VAL A 314 1.51 -16.13 10.34
C VAL A 314 0.51 -16.35 9.21
N GLN A 315 0.96 -16.18 7.98
CA GLN A 315 0.12 -16.24 6.79
C GLN A 315 0.48 -17.47 5.95
N SER A 316 -0.53 -18.09 5.34
CA SER A 316 -0.33 -19.14 4.33
C SER A 316 0.55 -18.64 3.19
N LEU A 317 1.57 -19.43 2.86
CA LEU A 317 2.54 -19.16 1.82
C LEU A 317 1.97 -19.48 0.45
N ILE A 318 2.07 -18.51 -0.45
CA ILE A 318 1.67 -18.63 -1.86
C ILE A 318 2.95 -18.63 -2.70
N GLY A 319 3.27 -19.79 -3.24
CA GLY A 319 4.50 -20.05 -3.98
C GLY A 319 4.26 -20.93 -5.19
N HIS A 320 5.14 -21.92 -5.41
CA HIS A 320 4.88 -22.97 -6.39
C HIS A 320 3.87 -23.98 -5.83
N TYR A 321 3.15 -24.70 -6.70
CA TYR A 321 2.21 -25.75 -6.31
C TYR A 321 2.79 -26.71 -5.27
N ASN A 322 4.00 -27.24 -5.49
CA ASN A 322 4.65 -28.23 -4.62
C ASN A 322 4.99 -27.74 -3.20
N TRP A 323 5.19 -26.45 -2.99
CA TRP A 323 5.69 -25.92 -1.71
C TRP A 323 4.90 -24.72 -1.19
N SER A 324 3.68 -24.52 -1.68
CA SER A 324 2.70 -23.60 -1.07
C SER A 324 2.02 -24.26 0.14
N SER A 325 1.54 -23.43 1.07
CA SER A 325 0.81 -23.92 2.25
C SER A 325 -0.48 -24.63 1.88
N THR A 326 -0.86 -25.61 2.70
CA THR A 326 -2.21 -26.18 2.67
C THR A 326 -3.05 -25.47 3.74
N GLY A 327 -4.19 -24.91 3.35
CA GLY A 327 -5.08 -24.21 4.28
C GLY A 327 -6.53 -24.64 4.14
N THR A 328 -7.40 -24.02 4.94
CA THR A 328 -8.85 -24.28 4.97
C THR A 328 -9.55 -23.97 3.63
N GLN A 329 -8.98 -23.06 2.84
CA GLN A 329 -9.48 -22.68 1.51
C GLN A 329 -8.84 -23.50 0.37
N GLY A 330 -8.13 -24.58 0.71
CA GLY A 330 -7.28 -25.33 -0.21
C GLY A 330 -5.91 -24.67 -0.40
N ARG A 331 -5.21 -25.07 -1.47
CA ARG A 331 -3.88 -24.54 -1.80
C ARG A 331 -3.98 -23.40 -2.81
N PHE A 332 -3.49 -22.22 -2.43
CA PHE A 332 -3.17 -21.16 -3.38
C PHE A 332 -1.73 -21.28 -3.83
N PHE A 333 -1.51 -21.17 -5.14
CA PHE A 333 -0.17 -21.07 -5.72
C PHE A 333 -0.15 -20.01 -6.81
N HIS A 334 1.02 -19.43 -7.02
CA HIS A 334 1.20 -18.27 -7.88
C HIS A 334 1.12 -18.70 -9.36
N VAL A 335 0.38 -17.95 -10.19
CA VAL A 335 0.29 -18.22 -11.65
C VAL A 335 1.66 -17.98 -12.31
N GLY A 336 2.31 -16.89 -11.92
CA GLY A 336 3.64 -16.51 -12.38
C GLY A 336 3.59 -15.72 -13.68
N THR A 337 4.73 -15.13 -14.06
CA THR A 337 4.88 -14.47 -15.35
C THR A 337 4.76 -15.46 -16.50
N VAL A 338 4.40 -14.97 -17.68
CA VAL A 338 4.57 -15.74 -18.93
C VAL A 338 6.04 -16.17 -19.04
N PRO A 339 6.34 -17.43 -19.42
CA PRO A 339 7.71 -17.91 -19.55
C PRO A 339 8.53 -17.02 -20.48
N ASN A 340 9.73 -16.63 -20.03
CA ASN A 340 10.64 -15.89 -20.90
C ASN A 340 11.32 -16.81 -21.94
N LYS A 341 12.22 -16.28 -22.78
CA LYS A 341 12.95 -17.07 -23.80
C LYS A 341 13.78 -18.22 -23.21
N LYS A 342 14.18 -18.13 -21.93
CA LYS A 342 14.87 -19.20 -21.18
C LYS A 342 13.91 -20.17 -20.49
N LYS A 343 12.59 -20.06 -20.76
CA LYS A 343 11.50 -20.82 -20.15
C LYS A 343 11.33 -20.59 -18.65
N ASN A 344 11.91 -19.51 -18.11
CA ASN A 344 11.76 -19.16 -16.70
C ASN A 344 10.43 -18.45 -16.46
N ILE A 345 9.71 -18.89 -15.43
CA ILE A 345 8.56 -18.22 -14.82
C ILE A 345 9.03 -17.56 -13.54
N TYR A 346 8.47 -16.40 -13.20
CA TYR A 346 8.80 -15.69 -11.96
C TYR A 346 7.52 -15.34 -11.19
N ILE A 347 7.63 -15.27 -9.87
CA ILE A 347 6.61 -14.61 -9.06
C ILE A 347 6.65 -13.11 -9.36
N ALA A 348 5.47 -12.51 -9.48
CA ALA A 348 5.31 -11.09 -9.64
C ALA A 348 4.04 -10.63 -8.93
N ASP A 349 4.15 -9.59 -8.11
CA ASP A 349 2.97 -8.92 -7.56
C ASP A 349 2.55 -7.75 -8.46
N ILE A 350 1.27 -7.44 -8.44
CA ILE A 350 0.72 -6.21 -9.01
C ILE A 350 0.41 -5.27 -7.86
N ARG A 351 0.96 -4.06 -7.90
CA ARG A 351 0.53 -2.97 -7.04
C ARG A 351 -0.54 -2.16 -7.77
N MET A 352 -1.76 -2.18 -7.24
CA MET A 352 -2.87 -1.34 -7.69
C MET A 352 -3.04 -0.20 -6.70
N MET A 353 -2.85 1.04 -7.13
CA MET A 353 -3.10 2.23 -6.32
C MET A 353 -4.42 2.85 -6.73
N ILE A 354 -5.19 3.31 -5.75
CA ILE A 354 -6.48 3.99 -5.95
C ILE A 354 -6.56 5.23 -5.06
N TYR A 355 -7.46 6.15 -5.41
CA TYR A 355 -7.85 7.23 -4.52
C TYR A 355 -9.35 7.46 -4.53
N SER A 356 -9.86 7.97 -3.42
CA SER A 356 -11.25 8.36 -3.25
C SER A 356 -11.47 9.78 -3.76
N THR A 357 -12.54 9.97 -4.52
CA THR A 357 -13.00 11.26 -5.03
C THR A 357 -14.42 11.53 -4.54
N PRO A 358 -14.97 12.75 -4.74
CA PRO A 358 -16.40 12.99 -4.54
C PRO A 358 -17.34 12.07 -5.33
N ASN A 359 -16.85 11.40 -6.38
CA ASN A 359 -17.65 10.51 -7.24
C ASN A 359 -17.33 9.02 -7.02
N GLY A 360 -16.53 8.68 -6.00
CA GLY A 360 -16.08 7.32 -5.71
C GLY A 360 -14.61 7.07 -6.02
N PHE A 361 -14.21 5.80 -6.08
CA PHE A 361 -12.82 5.41 -6.28
C PHE A 361 -12.38 5.50 -7.75
N ILE A 362 -11.11 5.84 -7.96
CA ILE A 362 -10.49 5.87 -9.29
C ILE A 362 -9.10 5.19 -9.20
N PRO A 363 -8.71 4.38 -10.20
CA PRO A 363 -7.34 3.87 -10.28
C PRO A 363 -6.33 5.01 -10.50
N CYS A 364 -5.26 4.96 -9.74
CA CYS A 364 -4.24 5.99 -9.63
C CYS A 364 -3.01 5.63 -10.48
N ALA A 365 -2.34 4.55 -10.12
CA ALA A 365 -1.16 4.01 -10.77
C ALA A 365 -1.14 2.49 -10.60
N ILE A 366 -0.52 1.81 -11.55
CA ILE A 366 -0.38 0.37 -11.54
C ILE A 366 1.04 0.05 -11.99
N TYR A 367 1.70 -0.86 -11.31
CA TYR A 367 2.97 -1.44 -11.75
C TYR A 367 3.11 -2.82 -11.10
N ALA A 368 4.04 -3.62 -11.63
CA ALA A 368 4.34 -4.91 -11.07
C ALA A 368 5.80 -5.01 -10.63
N ARG A 369 6.09 -5.90 -9.70
CA ARG A 369 7.45 -6.18 -9.26
C ARG A 369 7.70 -7.66 -9.34
N ARG A 370 8.81 -8.03 -9.96
CA ARG A 370 9.21 -9.43 -10.14
C ARG A 370 10.15 -9.88 -9.02
N ALA A 371 10.06 -11.14 -8.63
CA ALA A 371 11.08 -11.78 -7.81
C ALA A 371 12.43 -11.85 -8.56
N LYS A 372 13.50 -12.08 -7.80
CA LYS A 372 14.87 -12.14 -8.33
C LYS A 372 15.15 -13.45 -9.05
N SER A 373 14.70 -14.56 -8.47
CA SER A 373 14.93 -15.91 -8.96
C SER A 373 13.67 -16.54 -9.58
N PRO A 374 13.82 -17.44 -10.56
CA PRO A 374 12.70 -18.15 -11.16
C PRO A 374 11.92 -19.02 -10.16
N LEU A 375 10.62 -19.13 -10.40
CA LEU A 375 9.70 -20.04 -9.73
C LEU A 375 9.88 -21.46 -10.28
N ASN A 376 10.47 -22.35 -9.48
CA ASN A 376 10.72 -23.74 -9.83
C ASN A 376 9.96 -24.71 -8.90
N SER A 377 9.79 -25.95 -9.36
CA SER A 377 9.17 -27.03 -8.59
C SER A 377 9.94 -27.41 -7.32
N GLU A 378 11.25 -27.15 -7.32
CA GLU A 378 12.18 -27.32 -6.21
C GLU A 378 12.88 -26.00 -5.91
N LEU A 379 13.06 -25.69 -4.61
CA LEU A 379 13.79 -24.51 -4.16
C LEU A 379 15.29 -24.81 -4.15
N LYS A 380 16.06 -24.13 -5.01
CA LYS A 380 17.53 -24.25 -5.10
C LYS A 380 18.27 -23.08 -4.46
N THR A 381 17.55 -22.03 -4.12
CA THR A 381 18.05 -20.78 -3.52
C THR A 381 17.22 -20.47 -2.28
N SER A 382 17.58 -19.41 -1.56
CA SER A 382 16.71 -18.85 -0.51
C SER A 382 15.29 -18.67 -1.05
N SER A 383 14.29 -19.04 -0.25
CA SER A 383 12.88 -18.88 -0.63
C SER A 383 12.53 -17.41 -0.89
N TRP A 384 13.19 -16.48 -0.19
CA TRP A 384 13.02 -15.05 -0.38
C TRP A 384 13.45 -14.57 -1.77
N ASP A 385 14.49 -15.15 -2.38
CA ASP A 385 14.88 -14.77 -3.74
C ASP A 385 13.80 -15.12 -4.78
N VAL A 386 12.98 -16.14 -4.50
CA VAL A 386 11.89 -16.61 -5.38
C VAL A 386 10.55 -15.92 -5.07
N LEU A 387 10.28 -15.60 -3.80
CA LEU A 387 9.00 -15.06 -3.33
C LEU A 387 9.01 -13.53 -3.14
N GLY A 388 10.16 -12.97 -2.77
CA GLY A 388 10.32 -11.56 -2.43
C GLY A 388 10.30 -10.67 -3.68
N THR A 389 9.20 -9.92 -3.85
CA THR A 389 9.05 -8.98 -4.97
C THR A 389 9.42 -7.54 -4.61
N ASN A 390 9.66 -7.24 -3.33
CA ASN A 390 10.00 -5.88 -2.90
C ASN A 390 11.25 -5.34 -3.62
N LEU A 391 11.19 -4.08 -4.06
CA LEU A 391 12.30 -3.43 -4.78
C LEU A 391 13.27 -2.69 -3.86
N SER A 392 12.84 -2.31 -2.65
CA SER A 392 13.66 -1.51 -1.75
C SER A 392 14.82 -2.32 -1.19
N ILE A 393 16.01 -1.74 -1.27
CA ILE A 393 17.24 -2.28 -0.68
C ILE A 393 17.64 -1.34 0.46
N LYS A 394 17.66 -1.84 1.70
CA LYS A 394 18.13 -1.06 2.85
C LYS A 394 19.66 -0.99 2.79
N LYS A 395 20.22 0.21 2.85
CA LYS A 395 21.68 0.43 2.88
C LYS A 395 22.19 0.84 4.26
N GLY A 396 21.30 1.40 5.07
CA GLY A 396 21.57 1.86 6.42
C GLY A 396 20.31 2.44 7.05
N GLU A 397 20.46 3.09 8.19
CA GLU A 397 19.38 3.85 8.81
C GLU A 397 18.95 5.00 7.90
N ASN A 398 17.64 5.11 7.63
CA ASN A 398 17.04 6.10 6.73
C ASN A 398 17.61 6.14 5.28
N GLN A 399 18.35 5.11 4.86
CA GLN A 399 18.99 5.02 3.54
C GLN A 399 18.46 3.83 2.73
N TRP A 400 17.95 4.15 1.53
CA TRP A 400 17.22 3.21 0.67
C TRP A 400 17.67 3.33 -0.78
N GLU A 401 17.92 2.19 -1.41
CA GLU A 401 18.01 2.06 -2.86
C GLU A 401 16.80 1.30 -3.41
N SER A 402 16.68 1.24 -4.74
CA SER A 402 15.63 0.48 -5.43
C SER A 402 16.22 -0.34 -6.57
N ASP A 403 15.91 -1.64 -6.60
CA ASP A 403 16.25 -2.52 -7.73
C ASP A 403 15.26 -2.33 -8.88
N VAL A 404 15.49 -1.28 -9.68
CA VAL A 404 14.61 -0.93 -10.81
C VAL A 404 14.66 -1.99 -11.92
N SER A 405 15.64 -2.89 -11.93
CA SER A 405 15.74 -3.95 -12.96
C SER A 405 14.59 -4.98 -12.88
N ARG A 406 13.98 -5.13 -11.69
CA ARG A 406 12.84 -6.02 -11.44
C ARG A 406 11.48 -5.32 -11.50
N LEU A 407 11.48 -4.01 -11.73
CA LEU A 407 10.27 -3.23 -11.96
C LEU A 407 9.70 -3.56 -13.35
N MET A 408 8.44 -3.99 -13.37
CA MET A 408 7.67 -4.27 -14.58
C MET A 408 6.64 -3.18 -14.77
N LEU A 409 6.80 -2.38 -15.83
CA LEU A 409 5.92 -1.26 -16.12
C LEU A 409 4.61 -1.74 -16.76
N MET A 410 3.59 -0.88 -16.71
CA MET A 410 2.34 -1.07 -17.47
C MET A 410 2.48 -0.60 -18.92
N ASP A 411 3.67 -0.81 -19.49
CA ASP A 411 4.02 -0.36 -20.83
C ASP A 411 3.84 -1.50 -21.86
N ARG A 412 4.07 -1.17 -23.13
CA ARG A 412 3.97 -2.15 -24.23
C ARG A 412 4.96 -3.32 -24.12
N LYS A 413 6.04 -3.17 -23.33
CA LYS A 413 7.14 -4.12 -23.24
C LYS A 413 6.94 -5.15 -22.14
N ASP A 414 6.58 -4.69 -20.94
CA ASP A 414 6.58 -5.50 -19.73
C ASP A 414 5.19 -6.08 -19.42
N PHE A 415 4.10 -5.38 -19.78
CA PHE A 415 2.74 -5.76 -19.37
C PHE A 415 2.37 -7.19 -19.81
N ASN A 416 2.65 -7.55 -21.06
CA ASN A 416 2.31 -8.87 -21.60
C ASN A 416 3.04 -10.02 -20.89
N ALA A 417 4.19 -9.76 -20.27
CA ALA A 417 4.93 -10.76 -19.51
C ALA A 417 4.23 -11.11 -18.18
N LEU A 418 3.31 -10.29 -17.69
CA LEU A 418 2.54 -10.58 -16.47
C LEU A 418 1.47 -11.65 -16.66
N GLY A 419 1.02 -11.88 -17.91
CA GLY A 419 -0.03 -12.85 -18.20
C GLY A 419 -1.40 -12.46 -17.62
N VAL A 420 -1.64 -11.16 -17.46
CA VAL A 420 -2.92 -10.60 -16.97
C VAL A 420 -3.67 -9.86 -18.07
N GLY A 421 -4.99 -9.93 -18.02
CA GLY A 421 -5.90 -9.25 -18.94
C GLY A 421 -6.73 -8.14 -18.27
N ILE A 422 -7.71 -7.64 -19.01
CA ILE A 422 -8.61 -6.58 -18.56
C ILE A 422 -9.45 -7.00 -17.34
N ASP A 423 -9.93 -8.25 -17.32
CA ASP A 423 -10.76 -8.78 -16.25
C ASP A 423 -9.96 -8.94 -14.94
N ASP A 424 -8.69 -9.32 -15.06
CA ASP A 424 -7.76 -9.43 -13.94
C ASP A 424 -7.43 -8.06 -13.34
N LEU A 425 -7.29 -7.01 -14.18
CA LEU A 425 -7.13 -5.63 -13.72
C LEU A 425 -8.38 -5.10 -13.03
N ILE A 426 -9.57 -5.43 -13.56
CA ILE A 426 -10.85 -5.10 -12.92
C ILE A 426 -10.96 -5.79 -11.55
N GLU A 427 -10.63 -7.07 -11.45
CA GLU A 427 -10.64 -7.78 -10.16
C GLU A 427 -9.61 -7.15 -9.20
N ALA A 428 -8.40 -6.85 -9.65
CA ALA A 428 -7.37 -6.22 -8.82
C ALA A 428 -7.82 -4.85 -8.28
N TYR A 429 -8.50 -4.07 -9.12
CA TYR A 429 -9.10 -2.80 -8.73
C TYR A 429 -10.19 -2.97 -7.67
N ILE A 430 -11.14 -3.88 -7.89
CA ILE A 430 -12.22 -4.16 -6.93
C ILE A 430 -11.65 -4.66 -5.60
N GLN A 431 -10.70 -5.59 -5.63
CA GLN A 431 -10.03 -6.11 -4.43
C GLN A 431 -9.32 -4.99 -3.64
N THR A 432 -8.70 -4.04 -4.34
CA THR A 432 -8.08 -2.86 -3.72
C THR A 432 -9.11 -1.91 -3.13
N VAL A 433 -10.23 -1.66 -3.81
CA VAL A 433 -11.33 -0.83 -3.29
C VAL A 433 -11.88 -1.44 -2.01
N LEU A 434 -12.17 -2.75 -2.02
CA LEU A 434 -12.70 -3.46 -0.86
C LEU A 434 -11.73 -3.38 0.33
N SER A 435 -10.43 -3.58 0.11
CA SER A 435 -9.43 -3.54 1.19
C SER A 435 -9.26 -2.13 1.78
N VAL A 436 -9.31 -1.09 0.95
CA VAL A 436 -9.28 0.31 1.39
C VAL A 436 -10.54 0.66 2.19
N ILE A 437 -11.73 0.25 1.74
CA ILE A 437 -12.99 0.47 2.48
C ILE A 437 -12.98 -0.23 3.84
N ALA A 438 -12.50 -1.47 3.90
CA ALA A 438 -12.38 -2.19 5.17
C ALA A 438 -11.55 -1.41 6.21
N ILE A 439 -10.38 -0.90 5.78
CA ILE A 439 -9.49 -0.12 6.64
C ILE A 439 -10.09 1.26 6.96
N ASP A 440 -10.78 1.90 6.01
CA ASP A 440 -11.49 3.16 6.25
C ASP A 440 -12.57 3.00 7.33
N LYS A 441 -13.35 1.92 7.26
CA LYS A 441 -14.36 1.57 8.28
C LYS A 441 -13.73 1.26 9.63
N MET A 442 -12.59 0.54 9.66
CA MET A 442 -11.83 0.33 10.89
C MET A 442 -11.37 1.66 11.49
N ALA A 443 -10.85 2.58 10.68
CA ALA A 443 -10.46 3.92 11.12
C ALA A 443 -11.65 4.71 11.71
N GLN A 444 -12.84 4.61 11.11
CA GLN A 444 -14.07 5.20 11.65
C GLN A 444 -14.44 4.62 13.02
N ASN A 445 -14.28 3.31 13.22
CA ASN A 445 -14.56 2.66 14.50
C ASN A 445 -13.60 3.08 15.61
N LEU A 446 -12.35 3.41 15.24
CA LEU A 446 -11.29 3.84 16.15
C LEU A 446 -11.36 5.33 16.51
N ILE A 447 -12.31 6.09 15.96
CA ILE A 447 -12.57 7.48 16.30
C ILE A 447 -13.94 7.61 16.97
N ASN A 448 -14.05 8.44 18.00
CA ASN A 448 -15.33 8.73 18.63
C ASN A 448 -16.05 9.92 17.92
N LYS A 449 -17.29 10.19 18.33
CA LYS A 449 -18.09 11.30 17.75
C LYS A 449 -17.46 12.70 17.94
N LYS A 450 -16.51 12.85 18.87
CA LYS A 450 -15.76 14.10 19.12
C LYS A 450 -14.46 14.18 18.30
N GLY A 451 -14.16 13.18 17.46
CA GLY A 451 -12.94 13.13 16.68
C GLY A 451 -11.71 12.63 17.44
N LEU A 452 -11.88 12.10 18.66
CA LEU A 452 -10.76 11.59 19.47
C LEU A 452 -10.54 10.10 19.22
N PHE A 453 -9.27 9.69 19.28
CA PHE A 453 -8.86 8.30 19.15
C PHE A 453 -9.33 7.45 20.33
N ARG A 454 -9.92 6.28 20.04
CA ARG A 454 -10.41 5.32 21.03
C ARG A 454 -9.29 4.37 21.44
N GLN A 455 -8.32 4.89 22.20
CA GLN A 455 -7.14 4.13 22.63
C GLN A 455 -7.50 2.77 23.27
N LYS A 456 -8.49 2.72 24.18
CA LYS A 456 -8.92 1.45 24.81
C LYS A 456 -9.40 0.41 23.80
N LEU A 457 -10.17 0.83 22.80
CA LEU A 457 -10.64 -0.06 21.74
C LEU A 457 -9.45 -0.51 20.87
N PHE A 458 -8.56 0.40 20.51
CA PHE A 458 -7.34 0.04 19.78
C PHE A 458 -6.51 -1.01 20.54
N THR A 459 -6.24 -0.79 21.83
CA THR A 459 -5.50 -1.73 22.68
C THR A 459 -6.16 -3.11 22.79
N SER A 460 -7.50 -3.20 22.73
CA SER A 460 -8.18 -4.51 22.68
C SER A 460 -8.05 -5.23 21.34
N LEU A 461 -7.75 -4.50 20.26
CA LEU A 461 -7.57 -5.03 18.91
C LEU A 461 -6.10 -5.27 18.57
N ASP A 462 -5.17 -4.54 19.19
CA ASP A 462 -3.73 -4.65 19.05
C ASP A 462 -3.08 -4.36 20.40
N ASN A 463 -2.63 -5.40 21.08
CA ASN A 463 -2.12 -5.34 22.45
C ASN A 463 -0.58 -5.43 22.52
N ASP A 464 0.12 -5.27 21.39
CA ASP A 464 1.58 -5.19 21.37
C ASP A 464 2.07 -3.95 22.15
N LYS A 465 2.77 -4.19 23.26
CA LYS A 465 3.22 -3.13 24.16
C LYS A 465 4.26 -2.20 23.52
N ALA A 466 5.10 -2.74 22.63
CA ALA A 466 6.12 -1.96 21.95
C ALA A 466 5.49 -1.01 20.94
N LEU A 467 4.46 -1.45 20.19
CA LEU A 467 3.69 -0.51 19.37
C LEU A 467 3.00 0.55 20.24
N LEU A 468 2.32 0.14 21.31
CA LEU A 468 1.51 1.05 22.12
C LEU A 468 2.35 2.16 22.78
N SER A 469 3.61 1.90 23.11
CA SER A 469 4.54 2.90 23.67
C SER A 469 5.09 3.87 22.62
N GLU A 470 5.08 3.49 21.34
CA GLU A 470 5.51 4.34 20.23
C GLU A 470 4.42 5.33 19.78
N ILE A 471 3.14 5.07 20.06
CA ILE A 471 2.05 5.89 19.51
C ILE A 471 2.04 7.30 20.12
N MET A 472 2.18 8.30 19.26
CA MET A 472 1.98 9.70 19.60
C MET A 472 0.48 10.05 19.64
N TYR A 473 0.00 10.42 20.81
CA TYR A 473 -1.37 10.92 21.00
C TYR A 473 -1.39 12.46 20.90
N SER A 474 -2.55 13.01 20.54
CA SER A 474 -2.76 14.45 20.35
C SER A 474 -3.19 15.19 21.61
#